data_AF-A0A2V9MM14-F1
#
_entry.id   AF-A0A2V9MM14-F1
#
_cell.length_a   1.000
_cell.length_b   1.000
_cell.length_c   1.000
_cell.angle_alpha   90.00
_cell.angle_beta   90.00
_cell.angle_gamma   90.00
#
_symmetry.space_group_name_H-M   'P 1'
#
loop_
_entity.id
_entity.type
_entity.pdbx_description
1 polymer ?
#
loop_
_entity_poly.entity_id
_entity_poly.type
_entity_poly.pdbx_seq_one_letter_code
_entity_poly.pdbx_strand_id
1 'polypeptide(L)'
;MDQLSDAAAGIPVIEDTVEAPLSFLDGRMAGTFGVASFYSFASSKCWPAGGGGLAVVNDPDLAARVSEETRSLVAPAWSRRLSNAFGQMAKAVTFRPVFYGTLGIATRGWAERHSFLEPVLDLNQIQPGQAAVALCQGLRFVGRLERLRANSLYLLSLLSQVEDIILPNERPGARYNFHLFPVLVRSFEERAAVARGMLRRGVDTSLIHCDAVQKARELGYRGGCPIAESVASRLLTLPNHADLSTSQVERVAGAFIEALNVFRSGKVQRQWAPLPPVSQSRTSIVKSRSDSEVRRALTGLRHEHPAEELYMPLCGTTGDESYSPPREGCRGGLFEPAGPTPKATPSTPPQRGFSQERK
;
A
#
# COMPACT_ATOMS: atom_id res chain seq x y z
N MET A 1 5.85 -15.88 9.11
CA MET A 1 5.24 -15.10 10.19
C MET A 1 5.72 -15.55 11.56
N ASP A 2 6.04 -16.83 11.71
CA ASP A 2 6.56 -17.44 12.93
C ASP A 2 7.74 -16.67 13.54
N GLN A 3 8.75 -16.30 12.74
CA GLN A 3 9.87 -15.47 13.21
C GLN A 3 9.44 -14.10 13.78
N LEU A 4 8.40 -13.47 13.20
CA LEU A 4 7.87 -12.20 13.69
C LEU A 4 7.10 -12.41 15.00
N SER A 5 6.32 -13.49 15.08
CA SER A 5 5.59 -13.87 16.29
C SER A 5 6.54 -14.20 17.43
N ASP A 6 7.62 -14.94 17.15
CA ASP A 6 8.67 -15.25 18.11
C ASP A 6 9.37 -13.98 18.59
N ALA A 7 9.74 -13.09 17.65
CA ALA A 7 10.37 -11.82 17.98
C ALA A 7 9.45 -10.86 18.75
N ALA A 8 8.13 -10.91 18.50
CA ALA A 8 7.15 -10.12 19.21
C ALA A 8 7.00 -10.57 20.68
N ALA A 9 7.37 -11.81 21.02
CA ALA A 9 7.41 -12.31 22.40
C ALA A 9 6.11 -12.04 23.19
N GLY A 10 4.95 -12.24 22.56
CA GLY A 10 3.63 -12.00 23.15
C GLY A 10 3.11 -10.56 23.04
N ILE A 11 3.87 -9.63 22.44
CA ILE A 11 3.40 -8.28 22.13
C ILE A 11 2.39 -8.34 20.96
N PRO A 12 1.22 -7.66 21.05
CA PRO A 12 0.26 -7.61 19.97
C PRO A 12 0.85 -7.08 18.66
N VAL A 13 0.62 -7.79 17.57
CA VAL A 13 1.09 -7.41 16.23
C VAL A 13 -0.04 -6.72 15.47
N ILE A 14 0.23 -5.50 14.99
CA ILE A 14 -0.65 -4.77 14.08
C ILE A 14 -0.03 -4.81 12.69
N GLU A 15 -0.84 -5.14 11.69
CA GLU A 15 -0.41 -5.17 10.30
C GLU A 15 -0.73 -3.86 9.57
N ASP A 16 0.29 -3.22 9.04
CA ASP A 16 0.11 -2.18 8.03
C ASP A 16 -0.04 -2.84 6.65
N THR A 17 -1.29 -2.92 6.18
CA THR A 17 -1.67 -3.55 4.92
C THR A 17 -1.98 -2.54 3.83
N VAL A 18 -1.62 -1.27 4.02
CA VAL A 18 -1.97 -0.17 3.11
C VAL A 18 -1.50 -0.42 1.67
N GLU A 19 -0.40 -1.14 1.50
CA GLU A 19 0.18 -1.50 0.19
C GLU A 19 0.07 -2.99 -0.13
N ALA A 20 -0.48 -3.81 0.78
CA ALA A 20 -0.49 -5.27 0.68
C ALA A 20 -1.87 -5.96 0.61
N PRO A 21 -3.01 -5.32 0.27
CA PRO A 21 -4.28 -6.05 0.22
C PRO A 21 -4.24 -7.16 -0.84
N LEU A 22 -4.89 -8.29 -0.54
CA LEU A 22 -4.87 -9.52 -1.35
C LEU A 22 -3.45 -10.06 -1.65
N SER A 23 -2.47 -9.72 -0.83
CA SER A 23 -1.22 -10.48 -0.76
C SER A 23 -1.43 -11.68 0.15
N PHE A 24 -0.72 -12.78 -0.10
CA PHE A 24 -0.85 -14.01 0.66
C PHE A 24 0.51 -14.54 1.07
N LEU A 25 0.56 -15.25 2.20
CA LEU A 25 1.68 -16.07 2.63
C LEU A 25 1.12 -17.39 3.15
N ASP A 26 1.55 -18.50 2.54
CA ASP A 26 1.11 -19.86 2.89
C ASP A 26 -0.42 -20.02 2.89
N GLY A 27 -1.07 -19.40 1.90
CA GLY A 27 -2.53 -19.42 1.74
C GLY A 27 -3.29 -18.46 2.67
N ARG A 28 -2.64 -17.82 3.64
CA ARG A 28 -3.25 -16.83 4.54
C ARG A 28 -3.04 -15.41 4.01
N MET A 29 -4.10 -14.60 4.04
CA MET A 29 -4.10 -13.25 3.48
C MET A 29 -3.41 -12.25 4.41
N ALA A 30 -2.64 -11.32 3.84
CA ALA A 30 -2.09 -10.18 4.56
C ALA A 30 -3.22 -9.36 5.22
N GLY A 31 -3.00 -8.96 6.47
CA GLY A 31 -3.98 -8.32 7.32
C GLY A 31 -4.81 -9.28 8.17
N THR A 32 -4.53 -10.59 8.10
CA THR A 32 -5.20 -11.59 8.94
C THR A 32 -4.27 -12.28 9.93
N PHE A 33 -2.98 -11.92 9.98
CA PHE A 33 -1.97 -12.53 10.84
C PHE A 33 -1.92 -11.94 12.25
N GLY A 34 -2.11 -10.63 12.37
CA GLY A 34 -2.07 -9.89 13.63
C GLY A 34 -3.42 -9.81 14.34
N VAL A 35 -3.47 -8.98 15.39
CA VAL A 35 -4.72 -8.68 16.11
C VAL A 35 -5.61 -7.70 15.36
N ALA A 36 -4.99 -6.82 14.57
CA ALA A 36 -5.65 -5.81 13.76
C ALA A 36 -4.79 -5.49 12.53
N SER A 37 -5.45 -5.04 11.48
CA SER A 37 -4.82 -4.61 10.24
C SER A 37 -5.52 -3.41 9.63
N PHE A 38 -4.75 -2.59 8.92
CA PHE A 38 -5.24 -1.34 8.35
C PHE A 38 -5.04 -1.29 6.84
N TYR A 39 -6.04 -0.76 6.14
CA TYR A 39 -6.07 -0.54 4.70
C TYR A 39 -6.36 0.93 4.40
N SER A 40 -5.85 1.44 3.29
CA SER A 40 -6.04 2.84 2.88
C SER A 40 -6.81 2.94 1.58
N PHE A 41 -7.70 3.94 1.52
CA PHE A 41 -8.43 4.32 0.32
C PHE A 41 -7.91 5.60 -0.34
N ALA A 42 -6.66 5.98 -0.04
CA ALA A 42 -6.01 7.10 -0.70
C ALA A 42 -5.95 6.89 -2.23
N SER A 43 -5.93 7.99 -2.98
CA SER A 43 -6.06 7.95 -4.45
C SER A 43 -4.93 7.21 -5.18
N SER A 44 -3.76 7.07 -4.54
CA SER A 44 -2.63 6.34 -5.09
C SER A 44 -2.68 4.83 -4.83
N LYS A 45 -3.59 4.35 -3.98
CA LYS A 45 -3.66 2.96 -3.52
C LYS A 45 -4.41 2.08 -4.51
N CYS A 46 -4.23 0.77 -4.40
CA CYS A 46 -4.90 -0.22 -5.27
C CYS A 46 -6.42 -0.30 -5.05
N TRP A 47 -6.91 0.19 -3.91
CA TRP A 47 -8.33 0.35 -3.61
C TRP A 47 -8.69 1.83 -3.36
N PRO A 48 -8.68 2.70 -4.39
CA PRO A 48 -8.84 4.13 -4.19
C PRO A 48 -10.32 4.54 -4.05
N ALA A 49 -10.61 5.35 -3.03
CA ALA A 49 -11.92 6.01 -2.83
C ALA A 49 -11.81 7.52 -2.56
N GLY A 50 -10.62 8.09 -2.78
CA GLY A 50 -10.34 9.52 -2.62
C GLY A 50 -9.93 9.93 -1.21
N GLY A 51 -9.97 9.01 -0.24
CA GLY A 51 -9.58 9.22 1.15
C GLY A 51 -10.24 8.21 2.08
N GLY A 52 -9.73 8.12 3.31
CA GLY A 52 -10.20 7.18 4.34
C GLY A 52 -9.44 5.86 4.36
N GLY A 53 -9.96 4.92 5.16
CA GLY A 53 -9.37 3.60 5.34
C GLY A 53 -10.34 2.61 5.97
N LEU A 54 -9.84 1.40 6.16
CA LEU A 54 -10.57 0.29 6.77
C LEU A 54 -9.67 -0.37 7.82
N ALA A 55 -10.22 -0.59 9.00
CA ALA A 55 -9.62 -1.44 10.02
C ALA A 55 -10.28 -2.82 9.97
N VAL A 56 -9.49 -3.88 9.95
CA VAL A 56 -9.94 -5.26 10.12
C VAL A 56 -9.36 -5.77 11.43
N VAL A 57 -10.23 -6.19 12.34
CA VAL A 57 -9.85 -6.59 13.70
C VAL A 57 -10.41 -7.98 13.95
N ASN A 58 -9.55 -8.89 14.41
CA ASN A 58 -9.93 -10.29 14.59
C ASN A 58 -10.61 -10.56 15.94
N ASP A 59 -10.30 -9.74 16.95
CA ASP A 59 -10.86 -9.85 18.30
C ASP A 59 -12.16 -9.03 18.43
N PRO A 60 -13.31 -9.62 18.81
CA PRO A 60 -14.60 -8.93 18.89
C PRO A 60 -14.61 -7.76 19.87
N ASP A 61 -13.94 -7.89 21.02
CA ASP A 61 -13.93 -6.87 22.07
C ASP A 61 -13.09 -5.66 21.62
N LEU A 62 -11.93 -5.91 21.01
CA LEU A 62 -11.11 -4.88 20.39
C LEU A 62 -11.83 -4.22 19.21
N ALA A 63 -12.56 -5.00 18.40
CA ALA A 63 -13.34 -4.48 17.28
C ALA A 63 -14.44 -3.51 17.76
N ALA A 64 -15.13 -3.85 18.87
CA ALA A 64 -16.12 -2.98 19.48
C ALA A 64 -15.50 -1.64 19.92
N ARG A 65 -14.35 -1.70 20.61
CA ARG A 65 -13.61 -0.51 21.05
C ARG A 65 -13.14 0.35 19.88
N VAL A 66 -12.55 -0.26 18.84
CA VAL A 66 -12.12 0.46 17.63
C VAL A 66 -13.33 1.09 16.92
N SER A 67 -14.47 0.41 16.88
CA SER A 67 -15.69 0.96 16.30
C SER A 67 -16.24 2.12 17.12
N GLU A 68 -16.18 2.06 18.45
CA GLU A 68 -16.61 3.15 19.34
C GLU A 68 -15.75 4.39 19.14
N GLU A 69 -14.42 4.22 19.16
CA GLU A 69 -13.47 5.30 18.89
C GLU A 69 -13.65 5.88 17.49
N THR A 70 -13.91 5.06 16.49
CA THR A 70 -14.16 5.55 15.12
C THR A 70 -15.46 6.37 15.04
N ARG A 71 -16.48 6.00 15.81
CA ARG A 71 -17.75 6.75 15.88
C ARG A 71 -17.64 8.04 16.68
N SER A 72 -16.69 8.12 17.62
CA SER A 72 -16.43 9.34 18.40
C SER A 72 -15.70 10.42 17.58
N LEU A 73 -15.06 10.04 16.47
CA LEU A 73 -14.39 10.98 15.57
C LEU A 73 -15.37 11.99 14.96
N VAL A 74 -14.86 13.19 14.68
CA VAL A 74 -15.67 14.28 14.15
C VAL A 74 -16.04 14.01 12.68
N ALA A 75 -17.32 14.13 12.36
CA ALA A 75 -17.77 14.08 10.98
C ALA A 75 -17.31 15.35 10.21
N PRO A 76 -16.73 15.22 9.01
CA PRO A 76 -16.23 16.37 8.27
C PRO A 76 -17.38 17.30 7.83
N ALA A 77 -17.18 18.60 8.04
CA ALA A 77 -18.13 19.64 7.64
C ALA A 77 -18.46 19.58 6.14
N TRP A 78 -19.67 19.99 5.76
CA TRP A 78 -20.13 19.98 4.37
C TRP A 78 -19.23 20.79 3.42
N SER A 79 -18.68 21.92 3.88
CA SER A 79 -17.73 22.74 3.12
C SER A 79 -16.43 21.98 2.82
N ARG A 80 -15.92 21.22 3.79
CA ARG A 80 -14.76 20.35 3.63
C ARG A 80 -15.05 19.19 2.69
N ARG A 81 -16.27 18.62 2.74
CA ARG A 81 -16.73 17.59 1.79
C ARG A 81 -16.73 18.12 0.35
N LEU A 82 -17.26 19.31 0.11
CA LEU A 82 -17.24 19.95 -1.21
C LEU A 82 -15.83 20.28 -1.69
N SER A 83 -14.99 20.84 -0.81
CA SER A 83 -13.59 21.14 -1.12
C SER A 83 -12.81 19.87 -1.50
N ASN A 84 -13.00 18.78 -0.75
CA ASN A 84 -12.37 17.50 -1.06
C ASN A 84 -12.90 16.92 -2.39
N ALA A 85 -14.21 16.96 -2.64
CA ALA A 85 -14.78 16.51 -3.90
C ALA A 85 -14.22 17.31 -5.09
N PHE A 86 -14.13 18.63 -4.96
CA PHE A 86 -13.51 19.49 -5.98
C PHE A 86 -12.03 19.17 -6.17
N GLY A 87 -11.27 18.98 -5.08
CA GLY A 87 -9.87 18.58 -5.15
C GLY A 87 -9.67 17.23 -5.86
N GLN A 88 -10.55 16.26 -5.62
CA GLN A 88 -10.51 14.98 -6.31
C GLN A 88 -10.89 15.10 -7.79
N MET A 89 -11.84 15.96 -8.14
CA MET A 89 -12.19 16.25 -9.53
C MET A 89 -11.05 16.96 -10.27
N ALA A 90 -10.43 17.96 -9.64
CA ALA A 90 -9.25 18.64 -10.17
C ALA A 90 -8.11 17.64 -10.43
N LYS A 91 -7.78 16.79 -9.45
CA LYS A 91 -6.81 15.70 -9.64
C LYS A 91 -7.20 14.80 -10.82
N ALA A 92 -8.45 14.35 -10.90
CA ALA A 92 -8.90 13.49 -11.99
C ALA A 92 -8.72 14.14 -13.37
N VAL A 93 -8.89 15.46 -13.49
CA VAL A 93 -8.64 16.19 -14.74
C VAL A 93 -7.13 16.30 -15.00
N THR A 94 -6.32 16.69 -14.01
CA THR A 94 -4.87 16.88 -14.17
C THR A 94 -4.12 15.58 -14.50
N PHE A 95 -4.55 14.46 -13.92
CA PHE A 95 -3.93 13.15 -14.12
C PHE A 95 -4.43 12.42 -15.37
N ARG A 96 -5.29 13.02 -16.20
CA ARG A 96 -5.62 12.46 -17.51
C ARG A 96 -4.39 12.51 -18.43
N PRO A 97 -4.13 11.48 -19.26
CA PRO A 97 -2.94 11.41 -20.10
C PRO A 97 -2.67 12.67 -20.94
N VAL A 98 -3.74 13.30 -21.45
CA VAL A 98 -3.67 14.52 -22.28
C VAL A 98 -3.18 15.74 -21.49
N PHE A 99 -3.57 15.89 -20.22
CA PHE A 99 -3.24 17.05 -19.40
C PHE A 99 -1.98 16.83 -18.54
N TYR A 100 -1.63 15.58 -18.26
CA TYR A 100 -0.48 15.25 -17.43
C TYR A 100 0.85 15.68 -18.08
N GLY A 101 1.00 15.47 -19.39
CA GLY A 101 2.25 15.79 -20.11
C GLY A 101 2.60 17.28 -20.16
N THR A 102 1.61 18.16 -20.31
CA THR A 102 1.82 19.61 -20.46
C THR A 102 1.69 20.37 -19.14
N LEU A 103 0.73 20.02 -18.30
CA LEU A 103 0.42 20.72 -17.05
C LEU A 103 0.83 19.91 -15.81
N GLY A 104 0.71 18.58 -15.85
CA GLY A 104 1.04 17.68 -14.74
C GLY A 104 2.53 17.66 -14.40
N ILE A 105 3.43 17.63 -15.38
CA ILE A 105 4.90 17.64 -15.14
C ILE A 105 5.35 18.95 -14.47
N ALA A 106 4.82 20.09 -14.91
CA ALA A 106 5.16 21.39 -14.34
C ALA A 106 4.62 21.56 -12.90
N THR A 107 3.44 21.01 -12.63
CA THR A 107 2.81 21.04 -11.31
C THR A 107 3.29 19.91 -10.40
N ARG A 108 4.02 18.92 -10.90
CA ARG A 108 4.54 17.75 -10.16
C ARG A 108 5.30 18.13 -8.90
N GLY A 109 6.31 19.01 -9.01
CA GLY A 109 7.11 19.40 -7.85
C GLY A 109 6.31 20.14 -6.79
N TRP A 110 5.24 20.84 -7.20
CA TRP A 110 4.28 21.46 -6.28
C TRP A 110 3.34 20.40 -5.68
N ALA A 111 2.79 19.49 -6.49
CA ALA A 111 1.91 18.42 -6.06
C ALA A 111 2.63 17.43 -5.12
N GLU A 112 3.84 16.97 -5.41
CA GLU A 112 4.63 16.09 -4.53
C GLU A 112 4.93 16.76 -3.17
N ARG A 113 5.25 18.05 -3.17
CA ARG A 113 5.47 18.83 -1.92
C ARG A 113 4.20 18.97 -1.06
N HIS A 114 3.02 19.00 -1.67
CA HIS A 114 1.74 19.21 -0.97
C HIS A 114 0.89 17.93 -0.81
N SER A 115 1.18 16.84 -1.53
CA SER A 115 0.35 15.63 -1.58
C SER A 115 0.85 14.50 -0.69
N PHE A 116 2.09 14.55 -0.20
CA PHE A 116 2.70 13.51 0.65
C PHE A 116 2.92 13.93 2.10
N LEU A 117 2.52 15.14 2.45
CA LEU A 117 2.46 15.64 3.81
C LEU A 117 1.01 16.02 4.04
N GLU A 118 0.17 15.07 4.48
CA GLU A 118 -0.92 15.43 5.37
C GLU A 118 -0.22 15.72 6.70
N PRO A 119 0.09 17.00 7.04
CA PRO A 119 0.95 17.32 8.17
C PRO A 119 0.19 17.23 9.50
N VAL A 120 -1.02 16.70 9.47
CA VAL A 120 -1.97 16.65 10.56
C VAL A 120 -2.60 15.27 10.48
N LEU A 121 -2.48 14.49 11.55
CA LEU A 121 -3.42 13.38 11.78
C LEU A 121 -4.82 14.00 11.77
N ASP A 122 -5.49 13.95 10.62
CA ASP A 122 -6.87 14.39 10.49
C ASP A 122 -7.75 13.28 11.05
N LEU A 123 -8.00 13.32 12.35
CA LEU A 123 -8.82 12.35 13.09
C LEU A 123 -10.31 12.60 12.83
N ASN A 124 -10.71 12.63 11.56
CA ASN A 124 -12.09 12.77 11.11
C ASN A 124 -12.64 11.42 10.64
N GLN A 125 -13.97 11.27 10.70
CA GLN A 125 -14.63 10.13 10.08
C GLN A 125 -14.47 10.14 8.56
N ILE A 126 -14.46 8.95 7.96
CA ILE A 126 -14.54 8.79 6.50
C ILE A 126 -15.81 9.48 5.97
N GLN A 127 -15.68 10.18 4.85
CA GLN A 127 -16.84 10.83 4.25
C GLN A 127 -17.82 9.77 3.70
N PRO A 128 -19.14 9.91 3.91
CA PRO A 128 -20.12 8.94 3.41
C PRO A 128 -20.00 8.67 1.90
N GLY A 129 -19.69 9.70 1.10
CA GLY A 129 -19.46 9.55 -0.33
C GLY A 129 -18.21 8.74 -0.67
N GLN A 130 -17.12 8.93 0.09
CA GLN A 130 -15.88 8.14 -0.08
C GLN A 130 -16.10 6.69 0.36
N ALA A 131 -16.82 6.46 1.46
CA ALA A 131 -17.20 5.12 1.91
C ALA A 131 -18.06 4.39 0.86
N ALA A 132 -19.05 5.07 0.27
CA ALA A 132 -19.86 4.50 -0.81
C ALA A 132 -19.02 4.14 -2.04
N VAL A 133 -18.08 5.00 -2.44
CA VAL A 133 -17.14 4.69 -3.54
C VAL A 133 -16.25 3.50 -3.18
N ALA A 134 -15.75 3.41 -1.95
CA ALA A 134 -14.94 2.29 -1.49
C ALA A 134 -15.69 0.96 -1.63
N LEU A 135 -16.96 0.91 -1.20
CA LEU A 135 -17.83 -0.27 -1.34
C LEU A 135 -18.02 -0.65 -2.82
N CYS A 136 -18.35 0.31 -3.68
CA CYS A 136 -18.51 0.08 -5.12
C CYS A 136 -17.21 -0.43 -5.78
N GLN A 137 -16.07 0.10 -5.37
CA GLN A 137 -14.76 -0.33 -5.88
C GLN A 137 -14.37 -1.72 -5.37
N GLY A 138 -14.79 -2.10 -4.17
CA GLY A 138 -14.52 -3.41 -3.59
C GLY A 138 -14.94 -4.58 -4.50
N LEU A 139 -16.05 -4.41 -5.24
CA LEU A 139 -16.53 -5.41 -6.20
C LEU A 139 -15.61 -5.58 -7.43
N ARG A 140 -14.87 -4.54 -7.81
CA ARG A 140 -13.97 -4.53 -8.98
C ARG A 140 -12.50 -4.67 -8.60
N PHE A 141 -12.20 -4.52 -7.31
CA PHE A 141 -10.87 -4.41 -6.75
C PHE A 141 -10.01 -5.63 -7.08
N VAL A 142 -10.54 -6.85 -6.91
CA VAL A 142 -9.83 -8.11 -7.19
C VAL A 142 -9.36 -8.15 -8.63
N GLY A 143 -10.27 -7.94 -9.60
CA GLY A 143 -9.92 -8.02 -11.02
C GLY A 143 -8.90 -6.96 -11.46
N ARG A 144 -8.93 -5.75 -10.88
CA ARG A 144 -7.91 -4.73 -11.15
C ARG A 144 -6.56 -5.14 -10.56
N LEU A 145 -6.55 -5.70 -9.35
CA LEU A 145 -5.33 -6.16 -8.69
C LEU A 145 -4.68 -7.33 -9.44
N GLU A 146 -5.47 -8.26 -9.98
CA GLU A 146 -4.95 -9.32 -10.86
C GLU A 146 -4.30 -8.77 -12.14
N ARG A 147 -4.90 -7.77 -12.79
CA ARG A 147 -4.29 -7.11 -13.96
C ARG A 147 -2.99 -6.40 -13.60
N LEU A 148 -2.97 -5.70 -12.46
CA LEU A 148 -1.77 -5.04 -11.95
C LEU A 148 -0.67 -6.07 -11.66
N ARG A 149 -1.00 -7.20 -11.03
CA ARG A 149 -0.07 -8.32 -10.83
C ARG A 149 0.44 -8.88 -12.17
N ALA A 150 -0.44 -9.10 -13.14
CA ALA A 150 -0.04 -9.59 -14.47
C ALA A 150 0.95 -8.64 -15.15
N ASN A 151 0.68 -7.32 -15.12
CA ASN A 151 1.60 -6.30 -15.63
C ASN A 151 2.95 -6.34 -14.90
N SER A 152 2.95 -6.59 -13.60
CA SER A 152 4.17 -6.69 -12.78
C SER A 152 5.01 -7.91 -13.15
N LEU A 153 4.37 -9.07 -13.30
CA LEU A 153 5.06 -10.30 -13.72
C LEU A 153 5.63 -10.17 -15.14
N TYR A 154 4.92 -9.48 -16.03
CA TYR A 154 5.45 -9.19 -17.36
C TYR A 154 6.64 -8.24 -17.29
N LEU A 155 6.56 -7.17 -16.50
CA LEU A 155 7.67 -6.24 -16.29
C LEU A 155 8.89 -6.93 -15.66
N LEU A 156 8.68 -7.85 -14.71
CA LEU A 156 9.73 -8.71 -14.17
C LEU A 156 10.41 -9.54 -15.25
N SER A 157 9.64 -10.15 -16.15
CA SER A 157 10.19 -10.96 -17.25
C SER A 157 11.11 -10.14 -18.17
N LEU A 158 10.70 -8.91 -18.50
CA LEU A 158 11.46 -8.00 -19.36
C LEU A 158 12.76 -7.50 -18.69
N LEU A 159 12.74 -7.32 -17.37
CA LEU A 159 13.88 -6.80 -16.62
C LEU A 159 14.81 -7.90 -16.07
N SER A 160 14.42 -9.17 -16.16
CA SER A 160 15.14 -10.31 -15.59
C SER A 160 16.59 -10.47 -16.08
N GLN A 161 16.88 -10.01 -17.31
CA GLN A 161 18.21 -10.09 -17.92
C GLN A 161 19.08 -8.86 -17.66
N VAL A 162 18.56 -7.84 -16.97
CA VAL A 162 19.31 -6.62 -16.68
C VAL A 162 20.25 -6.90 -15.52
N GLU A 163 21.56 -6.74 -15.76
CA GLU A 163 22.59 -6.95 -14.75
C GLU A 163 22.66 -5.79 -13.74
N ASP A 164 23.20 -6.08 -12.56
CA ASP A 164 23.43 -5.11 -11.48
C ASP A 164 22.19 -4.31 -11.05
N ILE A 165 21.02 -4.95 -11.04
CA ILE A 165 19.81 -4.42 -10.39
C ILE A 165 19.20 -5.49 -9.48
N ILE A 166 18.46 -5.08 -8.47
CA ILE A 166 17.69 -5.99 -7.62
C ILE A 166 16.21 -5.78 -7.92
N LEU A 167 15.57 -6.86 -8.35
CA LEU A 167 14.14 -6.94 -8.66
C LEU A 167 13.36 -7.55 -7.49
N PRO A 168 12.05 -7.28 -7.39
CA PRO A 168 11.22 -7.86 -6.34
C PRO A 168 11.10 -9.37 -6.57
N ASN A 169 11.35 -10.15 -5.52
CA ASN A 169 11.31 -11.60 -5.56
C ASN A 169 10.28 -12.14 -4.56
N GLU A 170 9.36 -12.97 -5.05
CA GLU A 170 8.37 -13.65 -4.22
C GLU A 170 9.05 -14.77 -3.43
N ARG A 171 8.90 -14.76 -2.11
CA ARG A 171 9.40 -15.85 -1.27
C ARG A 171 8.55 -17.11 -1.49
N PRO A 172 9.07 -18.31 -1.23
CA PRO A 172 8.27 -19.54 -1.24
C PRO A 172 7.00 -19.37 -0.39
N GLY A 173 5.86 -19.80 -0.93
CA GLY A 173 4.55 -19.66 -0.28
C GLY A 173 3.94 -18.25 -0.32
N ALA A 174 4.69 -17.23 -0.72
CA ALA A 174 4.22 -15.86 -0.80
C ALA A 174 3.65 -15.51 -2.18
N ARG A 175 2.62 -14.67 -2.17
CA ARG A 175 2.00 -14.07 -3.35
C ARG A 175 1.83 -12.57 -3.11
N TYR A 176 2.58 -11.74 -3.82
CA TYR A 176 2.55 -10.29 -3.67
C TYR A 176 1.53 -9.66 -4.61
N ASN A 177 0.83 -8.62 -4.16
CA ASN A 177 -0.05 -7.88 -5.05
C ASN A 177 0.69 -6.94 -6.02
N PHE A 178 1.98 -6.66 -5.79
CA PHE A 178 2.80 -5.69 -6.53
C PHE A 178 2.23 -4.27 -6.60
N HIS A 179 1.58 -3.78 -5.53
CA HIS A 179 1.03 -2.41 -5.48
C HIS A 179 1.99 -1.35 -6.04
N LEU A 180 3.27 -1.51 -5.73
CA LEU A 180 4.38 -0.79 -6.33
C LEU A 180 5.32 -1.78 -7.02
N PHE A 181 6.07 -1.30 -8.02
CA PHE A 181 7.14 -2.07 -8.66
C PHE A 181 8.52 -1.49 -8.29
N PRO A 182 9.11 -1.94 -7.16
CA PRO A 182 10.40 -1.43 -6.70
C PRO A 182 11.56 -2.03 -7.47
N VAL A 183 12.56 -1.23 -7.83
CA VAL A 183 13.84 -1.68 -8.39
C VAL A 183 14.97 -1.01 -7.61
N LEU A 184 15.95 -1.78 -7.15
CA LEU A 184 17.14 -1.22 -6.53
C LEU A 184 18.26 -1.13 -7.57
N VAL A 185 18.79 0.07 -7.75
CA VAL A 185 19.98 0.33 -8.56
C VAL A 185 21.24 0.39 -7.69
N ARG A 186 22.41 0.64 -8.29
CA ARG A 186 23.70 0.56 -7.59
C ARG A 186 23.93 1.71 -6.61
N SER A 187 23.50 2.93 -6.95
CA SER A 187 23.77 4.12 -6.15
C SER A 187 22.67 5.17 -6.26
N PHE A 188 22.75 6.18 -5.39
CA PHE A 188 21.86 7.34 -5.41
C PHE A 188 21.98 8.14 -6.72
N GLU A 189 23.19 8.28 -7.25
CA GLU A 189 23.46 8.99 -8.51
C GLU A 189 22.85 8.25 -9.70
N GLU A 190 23.00 6.92 -9.74
CA GLU A 190 22.37 6.07 -10.77
C GLU A 190 20.86 6.22 -10.71
N ARG A 191 20.27 6.15 -9.51
CA ARG A 191 18.81 6.33 -9.31
C ARG A 191 18.34 7.69 -9.85
N ALA A 192 19.01 8.77 -9.46
CA ALA A 192 18.65 10.13 -9.88
C ALA A 192 18.84 10.36 -11.38
N ALA A 193 19.84 9.72 -11.99
CA ALA A 193 20.05 9.79 -13.43
C ALA A 193 18.99 8.98 -14.20
N VAL A 194 18.67 7.78 -13.75
CA VAL A 194 17.65 6.91 -14.37
C VAL A 194 16.27 7.57 -14.30
N ALA A 195 15.85 8.07 -13.14
CA ALA A 195 14.58 8.77 -12.99
C ALA A 195 14.44 9.96 -13.96
N ARG A 196 15.51 10.77 -14.10
CA ARG A 196 15.54 11.89 -15.07
C ARG A 196 15.54 11.40 -16.52
N GLY A 197 16.26 10.33 -16.81
CA GLY A 197 16.34 9.72 -18.13
C GLY A 197 15.00 9.14 -18.60
N MET A 198 14.26 8.53 -17.69
CA MET A 198 12.89 8.05 -17.92
C MET A 198 11.92 9.21 -18.12
N LEU A 199 11.99 10.25 -17.29
CA LEU A 199 11.12 11.43 -17.41
C LEU A 199 11.28 12.13 -18.77
N ARG A 200 12.52 12.27 -19.26
CA ARG A 200 12.79 12.82 -20.61
C ARG A 200 12.17 11.98 -21.74
N ARG A 201 11.91 10.70 -21.50
CA ARG A 201 11.21 9.79 -22.42
C ARG A 201 9.70 9.75 -22.18
N GLY A 202 9.18 10.63 -21.34
CA GLY A 202 7.76 10.70 -20.99
C GLY A 202 7.30 9.59 -20.05
N VAL A 203 8.22 8.88 -19.39
CA VAL A 203 7.88 7.87 -18.38
C VAL A 203 8.22 8.42 -17.01
N ASP A 204 7.18 8.73 -16.24
CA ASP A 204 7.34 9.23 -14.88
C ASP A 204 7.68 8.10 -13.91
N THR A 205 8.46 8.35 -12.85
CA THR A 205 8.78 7.37 -11.80
C THR A 205 8.36 7.91 -10.44
N SER A 206 7.94 7.00 -9.56
CA SER A 206 7.52 7.34 -8.21
C SER A 206 8.72 7.32 -7.25
N LEU A 207 8.81 8.33 -6.39
CA LEU A 207 9.87 8.51 -5.40
C LEU A 207 9.34 8.50 -3.96
N ILE A 208 8.13 7.97 -3.73
CA ILE A 208 7.40 8.06 -2.46
C ILE A 208 8.23 7.64 -1.23
N HIS A 209 9.07 6.60 -1.39
CA HIS A 209 9.84 6.00 -0.30
C HIS A 209 11.30 6.47 -0.22
N CYS A 210 11.77 7.35 -1.12
CA CYS A 210 13.18 7.74 -1.11
C CYS A 210 13.55 8.65 0.08
N ASP A 211 12.58 9.42 0.58
CA ASP A 211 12.79 10.35 1.70
C ASP A 211 12.40 9.73 3.06
N ALA A 212 12.08 8.43 3.11
CA ALA A 212 11.61 7.76 4.32
C ALA A 212 12.60 7.91 5.49
N VAL A 213 13.90 7.77 5.22
CA VAL A 213 14.96 7.95 6.23
C VAL A 213 15.03 9.40 6.71
N GLN A 214 14.85 10.37 5.81
CA GLN A 214 14.87 11.78 6.17
C GLN A 214 13.67 12.14 7.05
N LYS A 215 12.46 11.70 6.66
CA LYS A 215 11.25 11.86 7.49
C LYS A 215 11.40 11.19 8.84
N ALA A 216 12.00 10.00 8.90
CA ALA A 216 12.28 9.33 10.18
C ALA A 216 13.25 10.14 11.05
N ARG A 217 14.28 10.77 10.46
CA ARG A 217 15.22 11.65 11.20
C ARG A 217 14.53 12.88 11.77
N GLU A 218 13.57 13.46 11.06
CA GLU A 218 12.73 14.55 11.55
C GLU A 218 11.90 14.13 12.78
N LEU A 219 11.54 12.85 12.87
CA LEU A 219 10.86 12.22 14.01
C LEU A 219 11.82 11.69 15.10
N GLY A 220 13.11 11.96 15.00
CA GLY A 220 14.11 11.62 16.02
C GLY A 220 14.90 10.32 15.77
N TYR A 221 14.76 9.67 14.62
CA TYR A 221 15.61 8.54 14.24
C TYR A 221 17.08 8.96 14.11
N ARG A 222 18.00 8.23 14.76
CA ARG A 222 19.43 8.56 14.83
C ARG A 222 20.35 7.63 14.03
N GLY A 223 19.79 6.70 13.26
CA GLY A 223 20.55 5.63 12.60
C GLY A 223 20.37 4.27 13.28
N GLY A 224 21.02 3.24 12.73
CA GLY A 224 20.98 1.86 13.24
C GLY A 224 20.41 0.83 12.28
N CYS A 225 19.83 1.26 11.16
CA CYS A 225 19.22 0.40 10.14
C CYS A 225 19.95 0.54 8.78
N PRO A 226 21.19 0.03 8.64
CA PRO A 226 22.02 0.24 7.45
C PRO A 226 21.39 -0.30 6.16
N ILE A 227 20.63 -1.40 6.25
CA ILE A 227 19.92 -1.98 5.11
C ILE A 227 18.81 -1.04 4.64
N ALA A 228 17.97 -0.54 5.56
CA ALA A 228 16.88 0.37 5.23
C ALA A 228 17.40 1.68 4.62
N GLU A 229 18.49 2.21 5.18
CA GLU A 229 19.17 3.42 4.68
C GLU A 229 19.74 3.22 3.27
N SER A 230 20.38 2.07 3.04
CA SER A 230 20.89 1.70 1.72
C SER A 230 19.75 1.54 0.70
N VAL A 231 18.65 0.88 1.09
CA VAL A 231 17.49 0.68 0.22
C VAL A 231 16.85 2.01 -0.16
N ALA A 232 16.57 2.89 0.81
CA ALA A 232 15.91 4.18 0.55
C ALA A 232 16.71 5.06 -0.43
N SER A 233 18.04 5.05 -0.35
CA SER A 233 18.89 5.85 -1.23
C SER A 233 18.96 5.33 -2.68
N ARG A 234 18.71 4.04 -2.90
CA ARG A 234 18.85 3.34 -4.20
C ARG A 234 17.53 2.90 -4.82
N LEU A 235 16.42 3.01 -4.09
CA LEU A 235 15.11 2.55 -4.52
C LEU A 235 14.48 3.47 -5.56
N LEU A 236 14.11 2.90 -6.70
CA LEU A 236 13.29 3.51 -7.74
C LEU A 236 12.01 2.71 -7.90
N THR A 237 10.86 3.38 -7.93
CA THR A 237 9.57 2.71 -8.19
C THR A 237 9.11 2.99 -9.62
N LEU A 238 9.03 1.93 -10.42
CA LEU A 238 8.58 2.02 -11.82
C LEU A 238 7.04 2.12 -11.89
N PRO A 239 6.49 2.77 -12.94
CA PRO A 239 5.07 2.77 -13.20
C PRO A 239 4.51 1.36 -13.31
N ASN A 240 3.53 1.08 -12.46
CA ASN A 240 2.82 -0.18 -12.47
C ASN A 240 1.39 0.03 -11.98
N HIS A 241 0.41 -0.09 -12.87
CA HIS A 241 -1.00 -0.02 -12.53
C HIS A 241 -1.84 -0.88 -13.47
N ALA A 242 -3.06 -1.22 -13.04
CA ALA A 242 -3.98 -2.13 -13.72
C ALA A 242 -4.41 -1.67 -15.13
N ASP A 243 -4.30 -0.38 -15.41
CA ASP A 243 -4.77 0.24 -16.65
C ASP A 243 -3.65 0.38 -17.70
N LEU A 244 -2.43 -0.08 -17.42
CA LEU A 244 -1.34 -0.12 -18.40
C LEU A 244 -1.62 -1.21 -19.44
N SER A 245 -1.46 -0.88 -20.72
CA SER A 245 -1.40 -1.86 -21.80
C SER A 245 -0.04 -2.55 -21.86
N THR A 246 0.02 -3.73 -22.50
CA THR A 246 1.27 -4.47 -22.74
C THR A 246 2.36 -3.60 -23.38
N SER A 247 2.00 -2.81 -24.41
CA SER A 247 2.92 -1.89 -25.08
C SER A 247 3.39 -0.73 -24.19
N GLN A 248 2.58 -0.31 -23.21
CA GLN A 248 3.00 0.68 -22.21
C GLN A 248 3.95 0.05 -21.19
N VAL A 249 3.73 -1.19 -20.77
CA VAL A 249 4.66 -1.93 -19.90
C VAL A 249 6.03 -2.10 -20.58
N GLU A 250 6.05 -2.47 -21.86
CA GLU A 250 7.28 -2.53 -22.67
C GLU A 250 7.97 -1.17 -22.77
N ARG A 251 7.21 -0.09 -22.96
CA ARG A 251 7.76 1.27 -22.97
C ARG A 251 8.40 1.64 -21.62
N VAL A 252 7.79 1.24 -20.50
CA VAL A 252 8.36 1.47 -19.16
C VAL A 252 9.68 0.72 -19.02
N ALA A 253 9.71 -0.57 -19.39
CA ALA A 253 10.92 -1.40 -19.34
C ALA A 253 12.04 -0.82 -20.24
N GLY A 254 11.71 -0.50 -21.49
CA GLY A 254 12.65 0.08 -22.44
C GLY A 254 13.21 1.43 -21.97
N ALA A 255 12.36 2.32 -21.46
CA ALA A 255 12.79 3.61 -20.92
C ALA A 255 13.74 3.44 -19.72
N PHE A 256 13.48 2.46 -18.86
CA PHE A 256 14.36 2.13 -17.73
C PHE A 256 15.73 1.61 -18.21
N ILE A 257 15.73 0.59 -19.08
CA ILE A 257 16.96 -0.04 -19.61
C ILE A 257 17.83 0.99 -20.35
N GLU A 258 17.22 1.80 -21.21
CA GLU A 258 17.96 2.84 -21.94
C GLU A 258 18.53 3.89 -20.99
N ALA A 259 17.75 4.37 -20.02
CA ALA A 259 18.23 5.36 -19.06
C ALA A 259 19.39 4.81 -18.21
N LEU A 260 19.32 3.53 -17.85
CA LEU A 260 20.39 2.82 -17.15
C LEU A 260 21.65 2.73 -18.03
N ASN A 261 21.52 2.28 -19.27
CA ASN A 261 22.64 2.14 -20.21
C ASN A 261 23.31 3.49 -20.52
N VAL A 262 22.53 4.56 -20.66
CA VAL A 262 23.06 5.92 -20.86
C VAL A 262 23.91 6.35 -19.66
N PHE A 263 23.44 6.11 -18.43
CA PHE A 263 24.21 6.39 -17.22
C PHE A 263 25.51 5.57 -17.14
N ARG A 264 25.39 4.26 -17.33
CA ARG A 264 26.51 3.31 -17.19
C ARG A 264 27.57 3.46 -18.27
N SER A 265 27.20 3.87 -19.49
CA SER A 265 28.14 4.12 -20.59
C SER A 265 28.96 5.42 -20.46
N GLY A 266 28.79 6.19 -19.37
CA GLY A 266 29.55 7.42 -19.14
C GLY A 266 29.13 8.61 -20.03
N LYS A 267 28.15 8.43 -20.93
CA LYS A 267 27.62 9.50 -21.81
C LYS A 267 26.99 10.68 -21.05
N VAL A 268 26.75 10.51 -19.75
CA VAL A 268 26.18 11.49 -18.81
C VAL A 268 27.17 12.61 -18.45
N GLN A 269 28.49 12.39 -18.51
CA GLN A 269 29.45 13.38 -18.00
C GLN A 269 29.56 14.69 -18.81
N ARG A 270 28.99 14.80 -20.03
CA ARG A 270 29.15 16.00 -20.89
C ARG A 270 28.00 17.02 -20.84
N GLN A 271 26.92 16.79 -20.10
CA GLN A 271 25.72 17.65 -20.18
C GLN A 271 25.10 18.10 -18.85
N TRP A 272 25.73 17.85 -17.70
CA TRP A 272 25.04 18.08 -16.42
C TRP A 272 25.73 19.05 -15.48
N ALA A 273 25.12 20.22 -15.33
CA ALA A 273 25.12 20.95 -14.07
C ALA A 273 24.28 20.16 -13.03
N PRO A 274 24.70 20.12 -11.75
CA PRO A 274 23.91 19.55 -10.68
C PRO A 274 22.57 20.28 -10.55
N LEU A 275 21.52 19.55 -10.14
CA LEU A 275 20.30 20.22 -9.69
C LEU A 275 20.68 21.15 -8.52
N PRO A 276 20.09 22.35 -8.42
CA PRO A 276 20.30 23.19 -7.26
C PRO A 276 19.92 22.37 -6.01
N PRO A 277 20.69 22.46 -4.92
CA PRO A 277 20.29 21.84 -3.67
C PRO A 277 18.88 22.32 -3.35
N VAL A 278 18.00 21.39 -3.00
CA VAL A 278 16.69 21.73 -2.45
C VAL A 278 16.98 22.66 -1.28
N SER A 279 16.62 23.93 -1.44
CA SER A 279 16.90 24.93 -0.43
C SER A 279 16.27 24.46 0.88
N GLN A 280 17.08 24.41 1.93
CA GLN A 280 16.61 24.28 3.29
C GLN A 280 15.75 25.51 3.58
N SER A 281 14.48 25.49 3.18
CA SER A 281 13.53 26.45 3.74
C SER A 281 13.41 26.06 5.21
N ARG A 282 13.87 26.97 6.08
CA ARG A 282 13.53 26.96 7.50
C ARG A 282 12.00 26.94 7.58
N THR A 283 11.41 25.74 7.62
CA THR A 283 10.06 25.58 8.07
C THR A 283 10.15 25.89 9.55
N SER A 284 9.70 27.08 9.94
CA SER A 284 9.42 27.37 11.33
C SER A 284 8.48 26.27 11.79
N ILE A 285 9.02 25.34 12.57
CA ILE A 285 8.28 24.35 13.31
C ILE A 285 7.26 25.17 14.11
N VAL A 286 6.01 25.18 13.67
CA VAL A 286 4.92 25.44 14.59
C VAL A 286 5.03 24.32 15.59
N LYS A 287 5.59 24.63 16.77
CA LYS A 287 5.73 23.68 17.88
C LYS A 287 4.42 22.90 17.95
N SER A 288 4.49 21.60 17.68
CA SER A 288 3.39 20.70 17.97
C SER A 288 2.94 20.99 19.39
N ARG A 289 1.63 21.15 19.57
CA ARG A 289 1.01 21.29 20.89
C ARG A 289 1.63 20.27 21.83
N SER A 290 1.99 20.73 23.02
CA SER A 290 2.77 19.98 24.01
C SER A 290 2.19 18.58 24.24
N ASP A 291 3.06 17.60 24.49
CA ASP A 291 2.72 16.21 24.84
C ASP A 291 1.68 16.12 25.99
N SER A 292 1.62 17.15 26.84
CA SER A 292 0.62 17.31 27.89
C SER A 292 -0.81 17.57 27.39
N GLU A 293 -1.01 18.20 26.23
CA GLU A 293 -2.34 18.46 25.66
C GLU A 293 -2.91 17.23 24.94
N VAL A 294 -2.05 16.44 24.27
CA VAL A 294 -2.43 15.14 23.69
C VAL A 294 -2.80 14.15 24.81
N ARG A 295 -2.01 14.12 25.89
CA ARG A 295 -2.37 13.35 27.10
C ARG A 295 -3.65 13.86 27.75
N ARG A 296 -3.87 15.18 27.79
CA ARG A 296 -5.08 15.79 28.37
C ARG A 296 -6.34 15.47 27.54
N ALA A 297 -6.24 15.41 26.22
CA ALA A 297 -7.31 14.95 25.33
C ALA A 297 -7.63 13.46 25.53
N LEU A 298 -6.61 12.62 25.77
CA LEU A 298 -6.80 11.20 26.07
C LEU A 298 -7.32 10.94 27.49
N THR A 299 -6.98 11.77 28.48
CA THR A 299 -7.52 11.65 29.85
C THR A 299 -8.89 12.30 30.03
N GLY A 300 -9.31 13.20 29.13
CA GLY A 300 -10.61 13.88 29.17
C GLY A 300 -11.80 13.00 28.77
N LEU A 301 -11.55 11.78 28.29
CA LEU A 301 -12.56 10.78 27.92
C LEU A 301 -13.04 9.92 29.11
N ARG A 302 -12.77 10.33 30.35
CA ARG A 302 -13.47 9.79 31.52
C ARG A 302 -14.59 10.73 31.93
N HIS A 303 -15.75 10.59 31.29
CA HIS A 303 -17.00 11.04 31.87
C HIS A 303 -17.93 9.86 32.08
N GLU A 304 -18.10 9.54 33.36
CA GLU A 304 -19.23 8.79 33.88
C GLU A 304 -20.52 9.50 33.47
N HIS A 305 -21.47 8.78 32.88
CA HIS A 305 -22.87 9.16 32.99
C HIS A 305 -23.78 7.92 33.07
N PRO A 306 -24.89 8.03 33.82
CA PRO A 306 -25.65 6.90 34.33
C PRO A 306 -26.71 6.42 33.35
N ALA A 307 -27.24 5.24 33.67
CA ALA A 307 -28.37 4.62 33.02
C ALA A 307 -29.67 5.43 33.13
N GLU A 308 -30.57 5.12 32.20
CA GLU A 308 -32.05 5.24 32.18
C GLU A 308 -32.70 6.18 31.14
N GLU A 309 -33.44 5.49 30.27
CA GLU A 309 -34.73 5.80 29.62
C GLU A 309 -34.87 6.96 28.61
N LEU A 310 -35.09 6.62 27.34
CA LEU A 310 -36.46 6.56 26.81
C LEU A 310 -36.55 5.73 25.52
N TYR A 311 -37.50 4.81 25.52
CA TYR A 311 -37.95 3.95 24.43
C TYR A 311 -38.63 4.75 23.30
N MET A 312 -38.45 4.32 22.04
CA MET A 312 -39.55 4.14 21.07
C MET A 312 -39.05 3.38 19.82
N PRO A 313 -39.63 2.22 19.46
CA PRO A 313 -39.28 1.45 18.28
C PRO A 313 -40.18 1.85 17.10
N LEU A 314 -39.60 1.97 15.90
CA LEU A 314 -40.39 1.93 14.67
C LEU A 314 -39.99 0.70 13.88
N CYS A 315 -40.69 -0.40 14.19
CA CYS A 315 -40.87 -1.52 13.28
C CYS A 315 -42.17 -1.27 12.52
N GLY A 316 -42.09 -1.20 11.19
CA GLY A 316 -43.24 -1.16 10.30
C GLY A 316 -43.07 -2.25 9.25
N THR A 317 -43.60 -3.43 9.55
CA THR A 317 -43.84 -4.50 8.57
C THR A 317 -45.18 -4.26 7.88
N THR A 318 -45.18 -4.22 6.55
CA THR A 318 -46.31 -4.67 5.73
C THR A 318 -45.74 -5.50 4.58
N GLY A 319 -46.10 -6.79 4.54
CA GLY A 319 -46.08 -7.59 3.31
C GLY A 319 -47.04 -6.98 2.28
N ASP A 320 -47.04 -7.36 1.02
CA ASP A 320 -46.79 -8.68 0.45
C ASP A 320 -46.51 -8.52 -1.07
N GLU A 321 -46.28 -9.66 -1.74
CA GLU A 321 -46.32 -9.89 -3.20
C GLU A 321 -44.98 -10.04 -3.96
N SER A 322 -44.54 -11.30 -3.98
CA SER A 322 -44.06 -12.04 -5.16
C SER A 322 -42.74 -11.63 -5.82
N TYR A 323 -41.65 -12.30 -5.40
CA TYR A 323 -40.51 -12.54 -6.29
C TYR A 323 -40.08 -14.00 -6.20
N SER A 324 -40.34 -14.76 -7.26
CA SER A 324 -39.83 -16.13 -7.44
C SER A 324 -38.43 -16.07 -8.07
N PRO A 325 -37.43 -16.82 -7.59
CA PRO A 325 -36.14 -16.90 -8.26
C PRO A 325 -36.24 -17.76 -9.53
N PRO A 326 -35.57 -17.40 -10.63
CA PRO A 326 -35.53 -18.25 -11.81
C PRO A 326 -34.70 -19.50 -11.54
N ARG A 327 -35.31 -20.65 -11.84
CA ARG A 327 -34.63 -21.95 -11.97
C ARG A 327 -33.77 -21.96 -13.24
N GLU A 328 -32.55 -22.47 -13.06
CA GLU A 328 -31.67 -23.16 -14.03
C GLU A 328 -31.29 -22.45 -15.35
N GLY A 329 -29.98 -22.27 -15.54
CA GLY A 329 -29.39 -22.21 -16.87
C GLY A 329 -28.19 -21.30 -17.03
N CYS A 330 -27.05 -21.59 -16.37
CA CYS A 330 -25.71 -21.26 -16.89
C CYS A 330 -24.64 -22.06 -16.13
N ARG A 331 -24.13 -23.10 -16.78
CA ARG A 331 -22.91 -23.81 -16.38
C ARG A 331 -21.71 -22.89 -16.66
N GLY A 332 -20.86 -22.68 -15.65
CA GLY A 332 -19.54 -22.06 -15.79
C GLY A 332 -18.76 -22.25 -14.49
N GLY A 333 -17.81 -23.19 -14.51
CA GLY A 333 -17.21 -23.79 -13.32
C GLY A 333 -16.47 -22.82 -12.40
N LEU A 334 -16.76 -22.93 -11.11
CA LEU A 334 -15.92 -22.47 -10.01
C LEU A 334 -15.49 -23.70 -9.22
N PHE A 335 -14.19 -23.73 -8.94
CA PHE A 335 -13.44 -24.79 -8.27
C PHE A 335 -14.15 -25.33 -7.01
N GLU A 336 -14.34 -26.65 -6.95
CA GLU A 336 -14.65 -27.36 -5.70
C GLU A 336 -13.42 -27.39 -4.78
N PRO A 337 -13.60 -27.26 -3.45
CA PRO A 337 -12.51 -27.46 -2.51
C PRO A 337 -12.15 -28.95 -2.42
N ALA A 338 -10.86 -29.26 -2.53
CA ALA A 338 -10.33 -30.61 -2.41
C ALA A 338 -10.76 -31.25 -1.08
N GLY A 339 -11.31 -32.46 -1.18
CA GLY A 339 -11.70 -33.30 -0.05
C GLY A 339 -10.54 -33.75 0.84
N PRO A 340 -10.82 -34.41 1.97
CA PRO A 340 -9.85 -34.65 3.03
C PRO A 340 -8.75 -35.64 2.59
N THR A 341 -7.52 -35.32 2.98
CA THR A 341 -6.30 -36.10 2.76
C THR A 341 -6.37 -37.51 3.39
N PRO A 342 -5.84 -38.56 2.73
CA PRO A 342 -5.80 -39.90 3.29
C PRO A 342 -4.72 -40.01 4.39
N LYS A 343 -5.07 -40.75 5.46
CA LYS A 343 -4.25 -41.04 6.64
C LYS A 343 -2.92 -41.72 6.28
N ALA A 344 -1.83 -41.21 6.82
CA ALA A 344 -0.50 -41.82 6.74
C ALA A 344 -0.41 -43.09 7.60
N THR A 345 0.05 -44.19 7.00
CA THR A 345 0.52 -45.40 7.68
C THR A 345 1.90 -45.17 8.31
N PRO A 346 2.21 -45.76 9.49
CA PRO A 346 3.49 -45.55 10.17
C PRO A 346 4.59 -46.40 9.52
N SER A 347 5.71 -45.76 9.18
CA SER A 347 6.94 -46.41 8.72
C SER A 347 7.83 -46.84 9.90
N THR A 348 8.29 -48.09 9.83
CA THR A 348 9.25 -48.75 10.71
C THR A 348 10.62 -48.04 10.71
N PRO A 349 11.35 -47.93 11.85
CA PRO A 349 12.68 -47.30 11.89
C PRO A 349 13.78 -48.23 11.32
N PRO A 350 14.88 -47.68 10.76
CA PRO A 350 15.95 -48.49 10.20
C PRO A 350 16.87 -49.06 11.29
N GLN A 351 17.22 -50.34 11.14
CA GLN A 351 18.22 -51.02 11.96
C GLN A 351 19.63 -50.49 11.65
N ARG A 352 20.39 -50.17 12.71
CA ARG A 352 21.83 -49.91 12.64
C ARG A 352 22.58 -51.24 12.50
N GLY A 353 23.17 -51.48 11.33
CA GLY A 353 24.15 -52.54 11.11
C GLY A 353 25.57 -52.05 11.39
N PHE A 354 26.20 -52.65 12.40
CA PHE A 354 27.65 -52.63 12.61
C PHE A 354 28.35 -53.39 11.47
N SER A 355 29.48 -52.89 10.96
CA SER A 355 30.55 -53.75 10.44
C SER A 355 31.91 -53.21 10.87
N GLN A 356 32.62 -54.00 11.67
CA GLN A 356 34.06 -53.89 11.89
C GLN A 356 34.84 -54.63 10.78
N GLU A 357 36.14 -54.32 10.75
CA GLU A 357 37.30 -55.05 10.17
C GLU A 357 37.63 -54.75 8.70
N ARG A 358 38.73 -54.03 8.43
CA ARG A 358 40.16 -54.44 8.41
C ARG A 358 40.49 -55.52 7.39
N LYS A 359 41.04 -55.10 6.24
CA LYS A 359 42.43 -55.37 5.81
C LYS A 359 42.82 -54.44 4.67
#